data_AF-A0A817SLC1-F1
#
_entry.id   AF-A0A817SLC1-F1
#
_cell.length_a   1.000
_cell.length_b   1.000
_cell.length_c   1.000
_cell.angle_alpha   90.00
_cell.angle_beta   90.00
_cell.angle_gamma   90.00
#
_symmetry.space_group_name_H-M   'P 1'
#
loop_
_entity.id
_entity.type
_entity.pdbx_description
1 polymer ?
#
loop_
_entity_poly.entity_id
_entity_poly.type
_entity_poly.pdbx_seq_one_letter_code
_entity_poly.pdbx_strand_id
1 'polypeptide(L)'
;MSEEERVVAVFAQGPAWQFKGWPWSGNPVEIFQKIKAYHIKWAQLKTDANIAKWCVHLIELDQNKRHLDCARIRTFWDSLDQFIAKHRSTLRY
;
A
#
# COMPACT_ATOMS: atom_id res chain seq x y z
N MET A 1 14.59 9.70 -15.21
CA MET A 1 13.64 9.08 -14.27
C MET A 1 14.39 8.77 -13.02
N SER A 2 13.99 9.38 -11.91
CA SER A 2 14.55 9.03 -10.60
C SER A 2 13.99 7.68 -10.13
N GLU A 3 14.68 6.97 -9.26
CA GLU A 3 14.24 5.63 -8.80
C GLU A 3 12.86 5.67 -8.12
N GLU A 4 12.52 6.78 -7.47
CA GLU A 4 11.22 7.01 -6.84
C GLU A 4 10.03 7.03 -7.81
N GLU A 5 10.25 7.35 -9.10
CA GLU A 5 9.17 7.39 -10.09
C GLU A 5 8.68 5.99 -10.48
N ARG A 6 9.54 4.97 -10.27
CA ARG A 6 9.23 3.57 -10.52
C ARG A 6 8.46 2.92 -9.37
N VAL A 7 8.39 3.56 -8.22
CA VAL A 7 7.65 3.04 -7.07
C VAL A 7 6.15 3.22 -7.32
N VAL A 8 5.46 2.10 -7.47
CA VAL A 8 4.01 2.06 -7.75
C VAL A 8 3.18 1.81 -6.49
N ALA A 9 3.74 1.08 -5.53
CA ALA A 9 3.07 0.74 -4.28
C ALA A 9 4.02 0.62 -3.09
N VAL A 10 3.47 0.74 -1.88
CA VAL A 10 4.20 0.56 -0.62
C VAL A 10 3.34 -0.18 0.41
N PHE A 11 3.96 -1.05 1.20
CA PHE A 11 3.34 -1.66 2.38
C PHE A 11 3.69 -0.86 3.64
N ALA A 12 2.69 -0.21 4.22
CA ALA A 12 2.82 0.59 5.43
C ALA A 12 2.53 -0.27 6.68
N GLN A 13 3.37 -0.13 7.71
CA GLN A 13 3.21 -0.84 8.99
C GLN A 13 2.59 0.02 10.09
N GLY A 14 2.67 1.35 9.98
CA GLY A 14 2.03 2.30 10.91
C GLY A 14 2.97 3.33 11.54
N PRO A 15 4.21 2.99 11.93
CA PRO A 15 5.13 3.99 12.46
C PRO A 15 5.59 4.98 11.39
N ALA A 16 5.43 6.29 11.63
CA ALA A 16 5.81 7.33 10.67
C ALA A 16 7.31 7.32 10.34
N TRP A 17 8.16 6.87 11.27
CA TRP A 17 9.60 6.75 11.04
C TRP A 17 9.96 5.75 9.93
N GLN A 18 9.04 4.85 9.54
CA GLN A 18 9.21 3.95 8.39
C GLN A 18 9.57 4.72 7.11
N PHE A 19 9.07 5.95 6.97
CA PHE A 19 9.25 6.80 5.80
C PHE A 19 10.38 7.83 5.97
N LYS A 20 11.22 7.71 7.01
CA LYS A 20 12.36 8.61 7.18
C LYS A 20 13.32 8.46 5.99
N GLY A 21 13.66 9.59 5.36
CA GLY A 21 14.54 9.61 4.18
C GLY A 21 13.83 9.31 2.85
N TRP A 22 12.51 9.13 2.86
CA TRP A 22 11.73 9.04 1.63
C TRP A 22 11.55 10.44 0.99
N PRO A 23 11.20 10.49 -0.31
CA PRO A 23 10.82 11.75 -0.95
C PRO A 23 9.68 12.46 -0.21
N TRP A 24 9.46 13.73 -0.52
CA TRP A 24 8.43 14.57 0.15
C TRP A 24 8.65 14.66 1.68
N SER A 25 9.92 14.77 2.08
CA SER A 25 10.35 14.85 3.48
C SER A 25 9.86 13.70 4.37
N GLY A 26 9.54 12.55 3.77
CA GLY A 26 9.00 11.40 4.50
C GLY A 26 7.57 11.58 5.00
N ASN A 27 6.80 12.55 4.47
CA ASN A 27 5.41 12.79 4.87
C ASN A 27 4.49 11.67 4.32
N PRO A 28 3.92 10.80 5.18
CA PRO A 28 3.11 9.67 4.72
C PRO A 28 1.89 10.10 3.92
N VAL A 29 1.30 11.26 4.22
CA VAL A 29 0.13 11.77 3.50
C VAL A 29 0.49 12.10 2.05
N GLU A 30 1.61 12.77 1.82
CA GLU A 30 2.08 13.11 0.46
C GLU A 30 2.57 11.88 -0.30
N ILE A 31 3.26 10.96 0.38
CA ILE A 31 3.70 9.69 -0.19
C ILE A 31 2.49 8.90 -0.71
N PHE A 32 1.44 8.74 0.11
CA PHE A 32 0.28 7.91 -0.24
C PHE A 32 -0.68 8.56 -1.24
N GLN A 33 -0.53 9.85 -1.51
CA GLN A 33 -1.22 10.50 -2.63
C GLN A 33 -0.57 10.15 -3.98
N LYS A 34 0.74 9.88 -3.99
CA LYS A 34 1.53 9.64 -5.22
C LYS A 34 1.81 8.17 -5.49
N ILE A 35 1.80 7.35 -4.43
CA ILE A 35 2.11 5.91 -4.43
C ILE A 35 0.96 5.17 -3.77
N LYS A 36 0.57 4.02 -4.33
CA LYS A 36 -0.52 3.22 -3.78
C LYS A 36 -0.08 2.55 -2.47
N ALA A 37 -0.71 2.91 -1.35
CA ALA A 37 -0.36 2.36 -0.05
C ALA A 37 -1.27 1.18 0.35
N TYR A 38 -0.67 0.15 0.93
CA TYR A 38 -1.36 -1.03 1.46
C TYR A 38 -0.92 -1.33 2.89
N HIS A 39 -1.81 -1.91 3.69
CA HIS A 39 -1.47 -2.44 5.01
C HIS A 39 -2.10 -3.82 5.16
N ILE A 40 -1.24 -4.82 5.39
CA ILE A 40 -1.66 -6.20 5.61
C ILE A 40 -1.81 -6.41 7.12
N LYS A 41 -2.96 -6.92 7.53
CA LYS A 41 -3.19 -7.31 8.93
C LYS A 41 -4.08 -8.54 9.03
N TRP A 42 -4.06 -9.15 10.22
CA TRP A 42 -5.08 -10.13 10.59
C TRP A 42 -6.40 -9.41 10.90
N ALA A 43 -7.52 -9.95 10.41
CA ALA A 43 -8.84 -9.33 10.52
C ALA A 43 -9.25 -9.06 11.98
N GLN A 44 -8.85 -9.93 12.91
CA GLN A 44 -9.11 -9.83 14.34
C GLN A 44 -8.21 -8.82 15.07
N LEU A 45 -7.13 -8.35 14.45
CA LEU A 45 -6.24 -7.37 15.07
C LEU A 45 -6.71 -5.95 14.80
N LYS A 46 -6.56 -5.10 15.82
CA LYS A 46 -6.88 -3.68 15.73
C LYS A 46 -5.95 -3.01 14.72
N THR A 47 -6.53 -2.19 13.85
CA THR A 47 -5.75 -1.37 12.91
C THR A 47 -4.95 -0.33 13.70
N ASP A 48 -3.69 -0.14 13.31
CA ASP A 48 -2.84 0.89 13.88
C ASP A 48 -3.46 2.29 13.70
N ALA A 49 -3.30 3.16 14.70
CA ALA A 49 -3.95 4.47 14.71
C ALA A 49 -3.46 5.41 13.59
N ASN A 50 -2.22 5.26 13.13
CA ASN A 50 -1.71 6.04 12.01
C ASN A 50 -2.20 5.48 10.68
N ILE A 51 -2.22 4.15 10.53
CA ILE A 51 -2.79 3.50 9.34
C ILE A 51 -4.26 3.90 9.14
N ALA A 52 -5.04 3.97 10.22
CA ALA A 52 -6.45 4.40 10.15
C ALA A 52 -6.64 5.86 9.73
N LYS A 53 -5.63 6.73 9.92
CA LYS A 53 -5.66 8.15 9.53
C LYS A 53 -5.16 8.37 8.10
N TRP A 54 -4.31 7.48 7.61
CA TRP A 54 -3.66 7.62 6.32
C TRP A 54 -4.48 6.99 5.20
N CYS A 55 -4.26 7.45 3.96
CA CYS A 55 -4.91 6.89 2.78
C CYS A 55 -4.27 5.54 2.38
N VAL A 56 -4.57 4.49 3.14
CA VAL A 56 -3.97 3.16 2.99
C VAL A 56 -5.06 2.10 2.78
N HIS A 57 -4.86 1.20 1.82
CA HIS A 57 -5.79 0.11 1.56
C HIS A 57 -5.51 -1.08 2.48
N LEU A 58 -6.53 -1.52 3.25
CA LEU A 58 -6.41 -2.64 4.16
C LEU A 58 -6.56 -3.98 3.44
N ILE A 59 -5.59 -4.87 3.64
CA ILE A 59 -5.65 -6.26 3.20
C ILE A 59 -5.79 -7.11 4.46
N GLU A 60 -7.03 -7.51 4.74
CA GLU A 60 -7.34 -8.31 5.92
C GLU A 60 -7.28 -9.80 5.60
N LEU A 61 -6.38 -10.49 6.30
CA LEU A 61 -6.22 -11.94 6.24
C LEU A 61 -6.94 -12.58 7.42
N ASP A 62 -7.53 -13.75 7.19
CA ASP A 62 -8.16 -14.56 8.23
C ASP A 62 -7.22 -15.72 8.56
N GLN A 63 -6.83 -15.84 9.85
CA GLN A 63 -5.90 -16.89 10.28
C GLN A 63 -6.46 -18.30 10.05
N ASN A 64 -7.78 -18.46 10.13
CA ASN A 64 -8.46 -19.75 10.05
C ASN A 64 -8.99 -20.04 8.64
N LYS A 65 -9.20 -19.00 7.81
CA LYS A 65 -9.75 -19.12 6.45
C LYS A 65 -8.73 -18.77 5.38
N ARG A 66 -7.57 -19.45 5.41
CA ARG A 66 -6.45 -19.24 4.46
C ARG A 66 -6.82 -19.49 2.99
N HIS A 67 -7.86 -20.27 2.71
CA HIS A 67 -8.37 -20.44 1.33
C HIS A 67 -8.89 -19.13 0.72
N LEU A 68 -9.23 -18.13 1.54
CA LEU A 68 -9.64 -16.80 1.08
C LEU A 68 -8.44 -15.92 0.70
N ASP A 69 -7.21 -16.29 1.06
CA ASP A 69 -6.01 -15.51 0.74
C ASP A 69 -5.84 -15.35 -0.77
N CYS A 70 -6.16 -16.38 -1.57
CA CYS A 70 -6.12 -16.32 -3.03
C CYS A 70 -7.04 -15.21 -3.57
N ALA A 71 -8.23 -15.05 -2.99
CA ALA A 71 -9.14 -13.97 -3.37
C ALA A 71 -8.58 -12.60 -2.95
N ARG A 72 -7.99 -12.48 -1.74
CA ARG A 72 -7.37 -11.23 -1.26
C ARG A 72 -6.19 -10.80 -2.13
N ILE A 73 -5.33 -11.73 -2.52
CA ILE A 73 -4.18 -11.49 -3.40
C ILE A 73 -4.67 -11.04 -4.78
N ARG A 74 -5.71 -11.68 -5.32
CA ARG A 74 -6.29 -11.27 -6.61
C ARG A 74 -6.80 -9.82 -6.57
N THR A 75 -7.58 -9.48 -5.55
CA THR A 75 -8.08 -8.10 -5.38
C THR A 75 -6.95 -7.08 -5.19
N PHE A 76 -5.86 -7.47 -4.52
CA PHE A 76 -4.66 -6.63 -4.43
C PHE A 76 -4.07 -6.32 -5.81
N TRP A 77 -3.86 -7.35 -6.63
CA TRP A 77 -3.31 -7.18 -7.99
C TRP A 77 -4.24 -6.35 -8.87
N ASP A 78 -5.55 -6.64 -8.89
CA ASP A 78 -6.53 -5.86 -9.67
C ASP A 78 -6.48 -4.36 -9.30
N SER A 79 -6.36 -4.06 -8.00
CA SER A 79 -6.26 -2.70 -7.47
C SER A 79 -4.94 -2.00 -7.86
N LEU A 80 -3.84 -2.76 -7.88
CA LEU A 80 -2.52 -2.25 -8.26
C LEU A 80 -2.45 -1.99 -9.78
N ASP A 81 -2.93 -2.93 -10.60
CA ASP A 81 -2.95 -2.80 -12.05
C ASP A 81 -3.78 -1.59 -12.48
N GLN A 82 -4.96 -1.39 -11.87
CA GLN A 82 -5.78 -0.21 -12.11
C GLN A 82 -5.04 1.09 -11.75
N PHE A 83 -4.29 1.09 -10.65
CA PHE A 83 -3.49 2.25 -10.25
C PHE A 83 -2.35 2.53 -11.26
N ILE A 84 -1.63 1.50 -11.67
CA ILE A 84 -0.53 1.61 -12.65
C ILE A 84 -1.06 2.13 -13.99
N ALA A 85 -2.14 1.53 -14.50
CA ALA A 85 -2.75 1.94 -15.77
C ALA A 85 -3.16 3.43 -15.76
N LYS A 86 -3.65 3.93 -14.61
CA LYS A 86 -4.12 5.31 -14.47
C LYS A 86 -3.00 6.32 -14.22
N HIS A 87 -2.01 5.97 -13.40
CA HIS A 87 -1.02 6.93 -12.87
C HIS A 87 0.40 6.73 -13.41
N ARG A 88 0.68 5.62 -14.08
CA ARG A 88 2.02 5.20 -14.51
C ARG A 88 2.01 4.45 -15.85
N SER A 89 1.22 4.93 -16.80
CA SER A 89 1.10 4.33 -18.16
C SER A 89 2.38 4.34 -18.99
N THR A 90 3.40 5.12 -18.59
CA THR A 90 4.71 5.20 -19.23
C THR A 90 5.75 4.21 -18.68
N LEU A 91 5.44 3.44 -17.63
CA LEU A 91 6.34 2.38 -17.16
C LEU A 91 6.39 1.25 -18.21
N ARG A 92 7.58 1.01 -18.78
CA ARG A 92 7.84 -0.16 -19.63
C ARG A 92 8.24 -1.33 -18.73
N TYR A 93 7.55 -2.47 -18.89
CA TYR A 93 7.90 -3.76 -18.29
C TYR A 93 9.06 -4.40 -19.07
#